data_AF-A0A8I1STN6-F1
#
_entry.id   AF-A0A8I1STN6-F1
#
_cell.length_a   1.000
_cell.length_b   1.000
_cell.length_c   1.000
_cell.angle_alpha   90.00
_cell.angle_beta   90.00
_cell.angle_gamma   90.00
#
_symmetry.space_group_name_H-M   'P 1'
#
loop_
_entity.id
_entity.type
_entity.pdbx_description
1 polymer ?
#
loop_
_entity_poly.entity_id
_entity_poly.type
_entity_poly.pdbx_seq_one_letter_code
_entity_poly.pdbx_strand_id
1 'polypeptide(L)'
;MSPQLLQTSAIVVSLGLLTSACENLSPGENAGLFGAAAGLATGIPLAAAGVDPAITIPVTAGAVAVAGVSAYVIAKHQASERQRKIAEQRARVYLAEQAQKQKEQEAAAAAAKAKQKKPRYIAVQTVKEDTNQGKSQVMIFDTQSNELVGNNVYDLKSSPKVGQTTKFDTYTAEYVGTGS
;
A
#
# COMPACT_ATOMS: atom_id res chain seq x y z
N MET A 1 35.86 30.91 -28.69
CA MET A 1 35.31 30.58 -30.03
C MET A 1 35.47 29.08 -30.23
N SER A 2 34.33 28.37 -30.20
CA SER A 2 34.00 27.05 -30.78
C SER A 2 34.86 25.80 -30.50
N PRO A 3 34.31 24.56 -30.56
CA PRO A 3 32.91 24.16 -30.67
C PRO A 3 32.45 23.11 -29.63
N GLN A 4 31.14 22.97 -29.54
CA GLN A 4 30.41 21.90 -28.88
C GLN A 4 30.58 20.58 -29.64
N LEU A 5 30.83 19.50 -28.91
CA LEU A 5 30.77 18.12 -29.41
C LEU A 5 29.47 17.48 -28.91
N LEU A 6 28.44 17.58 -29.74
CA LEU A 6 27.31 16.65 -29.76
C LEU A 6 27.75 15.47 -30.62
N GLN A 7 27.98 14.30 -30.02
CA GLN A 7 28.02 13.06 -30.75
C GLN A 7 27.34 11.94 -29.97
N THR A 8 26.23 11.52 -30.55
CA THR A 8 25.45 10.30 -30.31
C THR A 8 26.33 9.08 -30.10
N SER A 9 26.04 8.28 -29.08
CA SER A 9 26.39 6.85 -29.07
C SER A 9 25.33 6.09 -28.30
N ALA A 10 24.51 5.41 -29.09
CA ALA A 10 23.55 4.41 -28.65
C ALA A 10 24.27 3.06 -28.44
N ILE A 11 23.66 2.20 -27.61
CA ILE A 11 23.78 0.73 -27.60
C ILE A 11 25.06 0.16 -26.96
N VAL A 12 24.92 -0.49 -25.79
CA VAL A 12 24.93 -1.97 -25.59
C VAL A 12 24.85 -2.21 -24.07
N VAL A 13 23.71 -2.71 -23.58
CA VAL A 13 23.60 -3.35 -22.27
C VAL A 13 24.09 -4.78 -22.44
N SER A 14 25.32 -5.05 -22.02
CA SER A 14 25.90 -6.39 -21.97
C SER A 14 25.51 -7.08 -20.66
N LEU A 15 24.40 -7.82 -20.69
CA LEU A 15 24.01 -8.74 -19.64
C LEU A 15 24.71 -10.09 -19.88
N GLY A 16 25.88 -10.25 -19.26
CA GLY A 16 26.52 -11.56 -19.14
C GLY A 16 25.98 -12.27 -17.90
N LEU A 17 25.42 -13.47 -18.09
CA LEU A 17 25.43 -14.59 -17.15
C LEU A 17 24.83 -15.81 -17.86
N LEU A 18 25.66 -16.45 -18.69
CA LEU A 18 25.48 -17.83 -19.14
C LEU A 18 26.68 -18.62 -18.63
N THR A 19 26.53 -19.24 -17.46
CA THR A 19 27.34 -20.38 -17.07
C THR A 19 26.40 -21.48 -16.58
N SER A 20 26.11 -22.39 -17.51
CA SER A 20 25.95 -23.83 -17.31
C SER A 20 25.46 -24.35 -15.95
N ALA A 21 24.23 -24.83 -15.92
CA ALA A 21 23.83 -25.95 -15.07
C ALA A 21 22.72 -26.74 -15.77
N CYS A 22 23.10 -27.53 -16.78
CA CYS A 22 22.27 -28.63 -17.25
C CYS A 22 22.60 -29.85 -16.38
N GLU A 23 21.92 -30.06 -15.26
CA GLU A 23 21.67 -31.41 -14.71
C GLU A 23 20.32 -31.42 -13.98
N ASN A 24 19.32 -31.99 -14.66
CA ASN A 24 18.14 -32.68 -14.14
C ASN A 24 17.57 -32.24 -12.76
N LEU A 25 16.81 -31.13 -12.73
CA LEU A 25 16.05 -30.69 -11.56
C LEU A 25 14.54 -30.86 -11.82
N SER A 26 13.79 -31.29 -10.80
CA SER A 26 12.34 -31.49 -10.92
C SER A 26 11.63 -30.16 -11.23
N PRO A 27 10.42 -30.20 -11.83
CA PRO A 27 9.69 -28.99 -12.22
C PRO A 27 9.44 -27.97 -11.09
N GLY A 28 9.59 -28.37 -9.82
CA GLY A 28 9.38 -27.51 -8.65
C GLY A 28 10.54 -26.55 -8.31
N GLU A 29 11.78 -26.83 -8.71
CA GLU A 29 12.93 -26.01 -8.28
C GLU A 29 13.28 -24.87 -9.25
N ASN A 30 12.82 -24.92 -10.51
CA ASN A 30 13.05 -23.86 -11.49
C ASN A 30 12.07 -22.66 -11.41
N ALA A 31 10.98 -22.77 -10.64
CA ALA A 31 10.05 -21.66 -10.46
C ALA A 31 10.63 -20.51 -9.61
N GLY A 32 11.61 -20.80 -8.75
CA GLY A 32 12.19 -19.82 -7.83
C GLY A 32 13.32 -18.98 -8.43
N LEU A 33 14.11 -19.51 -9.37
CA LEU A 33 15.39 -18.89 -9.73
C LEU A 33 15.30 -17.91 -10.91
N PHE A 34 14.32 -18.07 -11.81
CA PHE A 34 14.09 -17.12 -12.91
C PHE A 34 13.02 -16.06 -12.58
N GLY A 35 12.24 -16.25 -11.52
CA GLY A 35 11.25 -15.27 -11.04
C GLY A 35 11.84 -14.12 -10.21
N ALA A 36 13.04 -14.29 -9.64
CA ALA A 36 13.64 -13.28 -8.76
C ALA A 36 14.48 -12.21 -9.49
N ALA A 37 14.97 -12.47 -10.71
CA ALA A 37 15.93 -11.59 -11.36
C ALA A 37 15.32 -10.49 -12.27
N ALA A 38 14.03 -10.57 -12.61
CA ALA A 38 13.36 -9.57 -13.47
C ALA A 38 12.22 -8.81 -12.77
N GLY A 39 11.98 -9.06 -11.48
CA GLY A 39 10.81 -8.58 -10.75
C GLY A 39 10.89 -7.16 -10.16
N LEU A 40 11.97 -6.40 -10.37
CA LEU A 40 12.17 -5.13 -9.64
C LEU A 40 12.16 -3.85 -10.49
N ALA A 41 11.79 -3.88 -11.78
CA ALA A 41 11.78 -2.63 -12.57
C ALA A 41 10.47 -2.28 -13.28
N THR A 42 9.76 -3.20 -13.93
CA THR A 42 8.57 -2.80 -14.70
C THR A 42 7.62 -3.97 -14.90
N GLY A 43 6.41 -3.89 -14.36
CA GLY A 43 5.22 -4.64 -14.79
C GLY A 43 5.38 -6.17 -14.90
N ILE A 44 4.84 -6.90 -13.92
CA ILE A 44 4.80 -8.37 -13.91
C ILE A 44 4.26 -8.90 -15.25
N PRO A 45 5.07 -9.57 -16.09
CA PRO A 45 4.52 -10.33 -17.20
C PRO A 45 4.07 -11.68 -16.65
N LEU A 46 2.76 -11.86 -16.53
CA LEU A 46 2.09 -13.09 -16.17
C LEU A 46 2.18 -14.16 -17.30
N ALA A 47 3.28 -14.18 -18.04
CA ALA A 47 3.49 -15.08 -19.18
C ALA A 47 4.00 -16.47 -18.74
N ALA A 48 4.58 -16.58 -17.54
CA ALA A 48 5.09 -17.86 -17.02
C ALA A 48 3.99 -18.83 -16.53
N ALA A 49 2.72 -18.39 -16.49
CA ALA A 49 1.59 -19.18 -16.00
C ALA A 49 0.75 -19.82 -17.13
N GLY A 50 1.22 -19.81 -18.39
CA GLY A 50 0.47 -20.37 -19.53
C GLY A 50 -0.82 -19.59 -19.84
N VAL A 51 -0.90 -18.33 -19.42
CA VAL A 51 -2.03 -17.44 -19.67
C VAL A 51 -1.92 -16.92 -21.11
N ASP A 52 -3.02 -17.01 -21.86
CA ASP A 52 -3.12 -16.45 -23.21
C ASP A 52 -2.83 -14.93 -23.16
N PRO A 53 -1.88 -14.41 -23.97
CA PRO A 53 -1.51 -13.00 -23.94
C PRO A 53 -2.66 -12.03 -24.29
N ALA A 54 -3.79 -12.52 -24.84
CA ALA A 54 -4.98 -11.72 -25.10
C ALA A 54 -5.71 -11.23 -23.83
N ILE A 55 -5.40 -11.76 -22.64
CA ILE A 55 -6.02 -11.34 -21.36
C ILE A 55 -4.95 -10.74 -20.41
N THR A 56 -4.06 -9.92 -20.95
CA THR A 56 -3.19 -9.07 -20.13
C THR A 56 -3.95 -7.80 -19.75
N ILE A 57 -4.71 -7.83 -18.65
CA ILE A 57 -5.35 -6.63 -18.11
C ILE A 57 -4.33 -5.92 -17.18
N PRO A 58 -3.95 -4.66 -17.45
CA PRO A 58 -3.11 -3.90 -16.54
C PRO A 58 -3.87 -3.69 -15.23
N VAL A 59 -3.31 -4.22 -14.13
CA VAL A 59 -3.88 -4.07 -12.79
C VAL A 59 -3.60 -2.64 -12.31
N THR A 60 -4.41 -1.69 -12.76
CA THR A 60 -4.59 -0.41 -12.06
C THR A 60 -5.57 -0.67 -10.92
N ALA A 61 -5.09 -0.45 -9.70
CA ALA A 61 -5.85 -0.41 -8.44
C ALA A 61 -7.36 -0.75 -8.52
N GLY A 62 -7.72 -1.98 -8.16
CA GLY A 62 -9.11 -2.33 -7.83
C GLY A 62 -9.77 -3.35 -8.75
N ALA A 63 -9.29 -4.59 -8.76
CA ALA A 63 -10.10 -5.79 -9.00
C ALA A 63 -9.26 -7.02 -8.70
N VAL A 64 -9.54 -7.72 -7.59
CA VAL A 64 -9.05 -9.09 -7.42
C VAL A 64 -9.84 -9.98 -8.36
N ALA A 65 -9.31 -10.20 -9.56
CA ALA A 65 -9.78 -11.27 -10.43
C ALA A 65 -9.50 -12.60 -9.72
N VAL A 66 -10.54 -13.23 -9.19
CA VAL A 66 -10.44 -14.59 -8.64
C VAL A 66 -10.18 -15.52 -9.82
N ALA A 67 -8.91 -15.83 -10.09
CA ALA A 67 -8.56 -16.91 -11.00
C ALA A 67 -9.09 -18.22 -10.38
N GLY A 68 -10.27 -18.64 -10.84
CA GLY A 68 -10.97 -19.82 -10.33
C GLY A 68 -10.24 -21.10 -10.74
N VAL A 69 -9.39 -21.63 -9.86
CA VAL A 69 -8.83 -22.97 -10.03
C VAL A 69 -9.93 -23.97 -9.69
N SER A 70 -10.60 -24.51 -10.71
CA SER A 70 -11.53 -25.63 -10.51
C SER A 70 -10.75 -26.89 -10.14
N ALA A 71 -11.12 -27.55 -9.05
CA ALA A 71 -10.52 -28.82 -8.68
C ALA A 71 -10.87 -29.92 -9.71
N TYR A 72 -9.88 -30.71 -10.11
CA TYR A 72 -10.09 -31.87 -11.00
C TYR A 72 -10.66 -33.06 -10.21
N VAL A 73 -11.87 -33.51 -10.56
CA VAL A 73 -12.55 -34.63 -9.89
C VAL A 73 -12.35 -35.91 -10.70
N ILE A 74 -11.67 -36.90 -10.11
CA ILE A 74 -11.31 -38.17 -10.79
C ILE A 74 -12.44 -39.21 -10.68
N ALA A 75 -13.12 -39.29 -9.53
CA ALA A 75 -14.24 -40.21 -9.28
C ALA A 75 -15.08 -39.73 -8.09
N LYS A 76 -16.35 -40.16 -8.01
CA LYS A 76 -17.28 -39.85 -6.91
C LYS A 76 -17.76 -41.13 -6.24
N HIS A 77 -17.70 -41.18 -4.91
CA HIS A 77 -18.19 -42.30 -4.09
C HIS A 77 -19.10 -41.80 -2.96
N GLN A 78 -19.92 -42.68 -2.38
CA GLN A 78 -20.74 -42.36 -1.21
C GLN A 78 -19.86 -42.32 0.05
N ALA A 79 -19.96 -41.24 0.84
CA ALA A 79 -19.17 -41.10 2.06
C ALA A 79 -19.65 -42.06 3.15
N SER A 80 -18.71 -42.67 3.87
CA SER A 80 -19.01 -43.41 5.11
C SER A 80 -19.42 -42.47 6.25
N GLU A 81 -20.17 -42.99 7.23
CA GLU A 81 -20.58 -42.23 8.43
C GLU A 81 -19.41 -41.60 9.19
N ARG A 82 -18.27 -42.31 9.27
CA ARG A 82 -17.05 -41.79 9.90
C ARG A 82 -16.47 -40.60 9.13
N GLN A 83 -16.40 -40.68 7.80
CA GLN A 83 -15.91 -39.58 6.96
C GLN A 83 -16.80 -38.35 7.09
N ARG A 84 -18.12 -38.56 7.13
CA ARG A 84 -19.09 -37.47 7.34
C ARG A 84 -18.86 -36.75 8.66
N LYS A 85 -18.78 -37.48 9.78
CA LYS A 85 -18.58 -36.89 11.11
C LYS A 85 -17.28 -36.08 11.21
N ILE A 86 -16.18 -36.60 10.66
CA ILE A 86 -14.88 -35.90 10.68
C ILE A 86 -14.93 -34.63 9.82
N ALA A 87 -15.55 -34.70 8.63
CA ALA A 87 -15.70 -33.54 7.76
C ALA A 87 -16.53 -32.43 8.43
N GLU A 88 -17.65 -32.79 9.06
CA GLU A 88 -18.50 -31.85 9.80
C GLU A 88 -17.75 -31.20 10.97
N GLN A 89 -16.99 -31.97 11.75
CA GLN A 89 -16.20 -31.43 12.86
C GLN A 89 -15.16 -30.42 12.36
N ARG A 90 -14.42 -30.77 11.30
CA ARG A 90 -13.41 -29.87 10.70
C ARG A 90 -14.04 -28.60 10.13
N ALA A 91 -15.20 -28.73 9.47
CA ALA A 91 -15.93 -27.57 8.96
C ALA A 91 -16.35 -26.63 10.10
N ARG A 92 -16.85 -27.17 11.23
CA ARG A 92 -17.20 -26.36 12.40
C ARG A 92 -16.00 -25.62 12.98
N VAL A 93 -14.86 -26.30 13.11
CA VAL A 93 -13.61 -25.67 13.59
C VAL A 93 -13.17 -24.55 12.65
N TYR A 94 -13.15 -24.81 11.34
CA TYR A 94 -12.79 -23.81 10.33
C TYR A 94 -13.71 -22.57 10.40
N LEU A 95 -15.02 -22.77 10.50
CA LEU A 95 -15.97 -21.65 10.60
C LEU A 95 -15.77 -20.85 11.91
N ALA A 96 -15.49 -21.52 13.02
CA ALA A 96 -15.19 -20.85 14.29
C ALA A 96 -13.90 -20.01 14.20
N GLU A 97 -12.84 -20.55 13.60
CA GLU A 97 -11.60 -19.81 13.34
C GLU A 97 -11.82 -18.60 12.43
N GLN A 98 -12.65 -18.74 11.38
CA GLN A 98 -12.96 -17.63 10.49
C GLN A 98 -13.76 -16.53 11.17
N ALA A 99 -14.74 -16.89 12.01
CA ALA A 99 -15.48 -15.92 12.81
C ALA A 99 -14.55 -15.16 13.79
N GLN A 100 -13.54 -15.83 14.35
CA GLN A 100 -12.54 -15.19 15.20
C GLN A 100 -11.64 -14.23 14.41
N LYS A 101 -11.14 -14.66 13.25
CA LYS A 101 -10.33 -13.81 12.36
C LYS A 101 -11.10 -12.59 11.87
N GLN A 102 -12.38 -12.74 11.53
CA GLN A 102 -13.24 -11.62 11.15
C GLN A 102 -13.38 -10.61 12.30
N LYS A 103 -13.65 -11.07 13.52
CA LYS A 103 -13.72 -10.19 14.70
C LYS A 103 -12.40 -9.46 14.95
N GLU A 104 -11.27 -10.14 14.78
CA GLU A 104 -9.95 -9.51 14.92
C GLU A 104 -9.70 -8.46 13.84
N GLN A 105 -10.07 -8.73 12.59
CA GLN A 105 -9.98 -7.77 11.49
C GLN A 105 -10.92 -6.58 11.71
N GLU A 106 -12.14 -6.80 12.19
CA GLU A 106 -13.09 -5.74 12.53
C GLU A 106 -12.57 -4.88 13.69
N ALA A 107 -12.01 -5.49 14.73
CA ALA A 107 -11.38 -4.78 15.83
C ALA A 107 -10.15 -3.98 15.37
N ALA A 108 -9.32 -4.55 14.50
CA ALA A 108 -8.18 -3.85 13.89
C ALA A 108 -8.63 -2.70 13.00
N ALA A 109 -9.70 -2.87 12.22
CA ALA A 109 -10.29 -1.82 11.39
C ALA A 109 -10.94 -0.72 12.23
N ALA A 110 -11.62 -1.07 13.32
CA ALA A 110 -12.17 -0.10 14.28
C ALA A 110 -11.05 0.67 14.99
N ALA A 111 -9.97 -0.01 15.39
CA ALA A 111 -8.78 0.64 15.95
C ALA A 111 -8.08 1.54 14.93
N ALA A 112 -7.99 1.13 13.67
CA ALA A 112 -7.46 1.95 12.58
C ALA A 112 -8.32 3.20 12.35
N LYS A 113 -9.65 3.07 12.34
CA LYS A 113 -10.60 4.20 12.27
C LYS A 113 -10.48 5.11 13.49
N ALA A 114 -10.27 4.55 14.68
CA ALA A 114 -10.05 5.33 15.91
C ALA A 114 -8.74 6.13 15.86
N LYS A 115 -7.70 5.62 15.19
CA LYS A 115 -6.46 6.36 14.89
C LYS A 115 -6.63 7.43 13.82
N GLN A 116 -7.67 7.35 12.99
CA GLN A 116 -8.03 8.34 11.96
C GLN A 116 -9.03 9.39 12.46
N LYS A 117 -9.21 9.56 13.78
CA LYS A 117 -10.03 10.68 14.29
C LYS A 117 -9.40 11.98 13.81
N LYS A 118 -10.08 12.64 12.88
CA LYS A 118 -9.66 13.93 12.35
C LYS A 118 -9.43 14.88 13.53
N PRO A 119 -8.29 15.59 13.57
CA PRO A 119 -8.01 16.54 14.63
C PRO A 119 -9.11 17.61 14.62
N ARG A 120 -9.67 17.92 15.79
CA ARG A 120 -10.69 18.97 15.89
C ARG A 120 -10.13 20.32 15.41
N TYR A 121 -8.91 20.63 15.85
CA TYR A 121 -8.21 21.85 15.46
C TYR A 121 -7.08 21.53 14.50
N ILE A 122 -6.91 22.33 13.46
CA ILE A 122 -5.77 22.27 12.55
C ILE A 122 -5.05 23.62 12.53
N ALA A 123 -3.73 23.60 12.41
CA ALA A 123 -2.91 24.78 12.26
C ALA A 123 -2.59 24.97 10.77
N VAL A 124 -3.23 25.98 10.18
CA VAL A 124 -3.12 26.32 8.76
C VAL A 124 -2.11 27.45 8.62
N GLN A 125 -1.17 27.31 7.69
CA GLN A 125 -0.17 28.32 7.40
C GLN A 125 -0.80 29.53 6.71
N THR A 126 -0.53 30.72 7.22
CA THR A 126 -0.96 31.98 6.62
C THR A 126 0.09 32.51 5.65
N VAL A 127 -0.26 33.58 4.94
CA VAL A 127 0.72 34.39 4.20
C VAL A 127 1.76 34.97 5.15
N LYS A 128 2.99 35.16 4.66
CA LYS A 128 4.08 35.77 5.41
C LYS A 128 3.96 37.29 5.30
N GLU A 129 3.83 37.96 6.44
CA GLU A 129 3.87 39.42 6.53
C GLU A 129 5.18 39.94 7.14
N ASP A 130 5.47 41.23 7.00
CA ASP A 130 6.70 41.87 7.52
C ASP A 130 6.78 41.87 9.06
N THR A 131 5.65 41.67 9.73
CA THR A 131 5.54 41.52 11.19
C THR A 131 5.99 40.15 11.71
N ASN A 132 6.34 39.22 10.82
CA ASN A 132 6.69 37.85 11.15
C ASN A 132 8.01 37.74 11.94
N GLN A 133 7.91 37.28 13.18
CA GLN A 133 9.08 37.04 14.05
C GLN A 133 9.64 35.61 13.95
N GLY A 134 9.02 34.75 13.14
CA GLY A 134 9.32 33.32 13.00
C GLY A 134 9.74 32.88 11.59
N LYS A 135 9.72 31.56 11.38
CA LYS A 135 9.88 30.94 10.04
C LYS A 135 8.55 30.73 9.34
N SER A 136 7.46 30.65 10.09
CA SER A 136 6.10 30.43 9.58
C SER A 136 5.08 31.07 10.49
N GLN A 137 3.98 31.54 9.92
CA GLN A 137 2.80 32.00 10.63
C GLN A 137 1.67 31.02 10.42
N VAL A 138 0.93 30.73 11.48
CA VAL A 138 -0.24 29.85 11.41
C VAL A 138 -1.42 30.44 12.15
N MET A 139 -2.61 30.11 11.69
CA MET A 139 -3.85 30.30 12.43
C MET A 139 -4.50 28.96 12.71
N ILE A 140 -5.27 28.90 13.78
CA ILE A 140 -5.97 27.69 14.20
C ILE A 140 -7.37 27.69 13.59
N PHE A 141 -7.76 26.58 12.99
CA PHE A 141 -9.07 26.37 12.37
C PHE A 141 -9.80 25.23 13.09
N ASP A 142 -11.04 25.44 13.49
CA ASP A 142 -11.89 24.40 14.08
C ASP A 142 -12.67 23.70 12.96
N THR A 143 -12.37 22.43 12.75
CA THR A 143 -13.01 21.59 11.75
C THR A 143 -14.46 21.23 12.08
N GLN A 144 -14.91 21.43 13.33
CA GLN A 144 -16.30 21.22 13.73
C GLN A 144 -17.20 22.40 13.39
N SER A 145 -16.75 23.63 13.65
CA SER A 145 -17.50 24.84 13.30
C SER A 145 -17.20 25.36 11.90
N ASN A 146 -16.13 24.87 11.26
CA ASN A 146 -15.69 25.30 9.93
C ASN A 146 -15.24 26.78 9.90
N GLU A 147 -14.59 27.23 10.98
CA GLU A 147 -14.18 28.63 11.18
C GLU A 147 -12.80 28.73 11.83
N LEU A 148 -12.14 29.90 11.68
CA LEU A 148 -10.92 30.22 12.40
C LEU A 148 -11.21 30.45 13.88
N VAL A 149 -10.34 29.90 14.73
CA VAL A 149 -10.39 30.07 16.18
C VAL A 149 -9.83 31.45 16.53
N GLY A 150 -10.72 32.44 16.44
CA GLY A 150 -10.39 33.84 16.67
C GLY A 150 -9.50 34.44 15.57
N ASN A 151 -8.88 35.58 15.90
CA ASN A 151 -8.06 36.37 14.96
C ASN A 151 -6.57 36.41 15.35
N ASN A 152 -6.09 35.37 16.03
CA ASN A 152 -4.72 35.31 16.52
C ASN A 152 -3.83 34.58 15.51
N VAL A 153 -2.68 35.18 15.18
CA VAL A 153 -1.64 34.58 14.36
C VAL A 153 -0.51 34.09 15.27
N TYR A 154 -0.08 32.84 15.07
CA TYR A 154 1.00 32.23 15.83
C TYR A 154 2.27 32.18 14.99
N ASP A 155 3.29 32.95 15.40
CA ASP A 155 4.63 32.88 14.82
C ASP A 155 5.38 31.64 15.33
N LEU A 156 5.83 30.79 14.41
CA LEU A 156 6.56 29.57 14.71
C LEU A 156 8.04 29.73 14.40
N LYS A 157 8.89 29.45 15.39
CA LYS A 157 10.35 29.41 15.22
C LYS A 157 10.79 28.39 14.15
N SER A 158 10.03 27.32 13.98
CA SER A 158 10.20 26.32 12.93
C SER A 158 8.86 25.67 12.61
N SER A 159 8.54 25.49 11.33
CA SER A 159 7.34 24.78 10.91
C SER A 159 7.40 23.30 11.34
N PRO A 160 6.37 22.79 12.03
CA PRO A 160 6.19 21.35 12.24
C PRO A 160 6.12 20.59 10.91
N LYS A 161 6.25 19.27 10.94
CA LYS A 161 5.94 18.45 9.75
C LYS A 161 4.43 18.39 9.54
N VAL A 162 3.98 18.34 8.29
CA VAL A 162 2.55 18.12 7.99
C VAL A 162 2.11 16.80 8.65
N GLY A 163 0.98 16.83 9.35
CA GLY A 163 0.48 15.70 10.16
C GLY A 163 1.00 15.67 11.60
N GLN A 164 1.92 16.56 11.98
CA GLN A 164 2.40 16.66 13.34
C GLN A 164 1.44 17.49 14.21
N THR A 165 1.05 16.94 15.36
CA THR A 165 0.22 17.65 16.34
C THR A 165 1.09 18.48 17.29
N THR A 166 0.69 19.72 17.57
CA THR A 166 1.34 20.66 18.49
C THR A 166 0.32 21.46 19.29
N LYS A 167 0.72 21.93 20.47
CA LYS A 167 -0.10 22.78 21.32
C LYS A 167 0.10 24.26 20.98
N PHE A 168 -0.99 24.96 20.72
CA PHE A 168 -1.07 26.40 20.47
C PHE A 168 -1.96 27.02 21.54
N ASP A 169 -1.34 27.67 22.52
CA ASP A 169 -2.02 28.21 23.70
C ASP A 169 -2.88 27.15 24.41
N THR A 170 -4.21 27.20 24.27
CA THR A 170 -5.16 26.23 24.87
C THR A 170 -5.57 25.10 23.92
N TYR A 171 -5.21 25.17 22.63
CA TYR A 171 -5.65 24.24 21.59
C TYR A 171 -4.55 23.24 21.22
N THR A 172 -4.93 21.99 20.99
CA THR A 172 -4.05 20.97 20.40
C THR A 172 -4.43 20.81 18.94
N ALA A 173 -3.55 21.22 18.03
CA ALA A 173 -3.85 21.29 16.59
C ALA A 173 -2.83 20.53 15.75
N GLU A 174 -3.30 19.89 14.68
CA GLU A 174 -2.44 19.25 13.68
C GLU A 174 -1.98 20.28 12.64
N TYR A 175 -0.68 20.35 12.40
CA TYR A 175 -0.14 21.24 11.37
C TYR A 175 -0.41 20.68 9.97
N VAL A 176 -1.06 21.48 9.13
CA VAL A 176 -1.47 21.09 7.76
C VAL A 176 -0.75 21.86 6.66
N GLY A 177 0.14 22.80 7.01
CA GLY A 177 0.84 23.64 6.03
C GLY A 177 -0.11 24.61 5.31
N THR A 178 0.11 24.87 4.03
CA THR A 178 -0.68 25.80 3.21
C THR A 178 -2.04 25.26 2.78
N GLY A 179 -2.37 24.01 3.11
CA GLY A 179 -3.31 23.25 2.30
C GLY A 179 -2.67 22.91 0.95
N SER A 180 -3.02 21.76 0.39
CA SER A 180 -2.54 21.32 -0.93
C SER A 180 -2.87 22.31 -2.04
#